data_AF-A0A3N5FYJ8-F1
#
_entry.id   AF-A0A3N5FYJ8-F1
#
_cell.length_a   1.000
_cell.length_b   1.000
_cell.length_c   1.000
_cell.angle_alpha   90.00
_cell.angle_beta   90.00
_cell.angle_gamma   90.00
#
_symmetry.space_group_name_H-M   'P 1'
#
loop_
_entity.id
_entity.type
_entity.pdbx_description
1 polymer ?
#
loop_
_entity_poly.entity_id
_entity_poly.type
_entity_poly.pdbx_seq_one_letter_code
_entity_poly.pdbx_strand_id
1 'polypeptide(L)'
;KERYGDFTLSCDVKVGAGCNSGIFIRTGEPKDPVQTGIEIQVLDSAGKEKPGKHDSGAIYDLVAPTKNPMKPAGEWNRMEITCAKNKITVSLNGEQIAEMDLDQWTEAGKGPDGAANKFKKALKDFPREGHLGFQDHGKPAWFKNIKLKKL
;
A
#
# COMPACT_ATOMS: atom_id res chain seq x y z
N LYS A 1 -16.28 5.75 7.12
CA LYS A 1 -17.56 6.39 6.75
C LYS A 1 -17.75 6.42 5.24
N GLU A 2 -16.77 6.85 4.43
CA GLU A 2 -16.88 6.80 2.96
C GLU A 2 -16.14 5.61 2.34
N ARG A 3 -16.62 5.16 1.18
CA ARG A 3 -16.01 4.13 0.33
C ARG A 3 -15.55 4.77 -0.99
N TYR A 4 -14.40 4.33 -1.50
CA TYR A 4 -13.78 4.88 -2.69
C TYR A 4 -13.42 3.76 -3.66
N GLY A 5 -13.83 3.90 -4.92
CA GLY A 5 -13.54 2.99 -6.02
C GLY A 5 -12.27 3.39 -6.77
N ASP A 6 -12.44 4.16 -7.85
CA ASP A 6 -11.34 4.69 -8.64
C ASP A 6 -10.90 6.07 -8.12
N PHE A 7 -9.63 6.18 -7.74
CA PHE A 7 -9.08 7.38 -7.13
C PHE A 7 -7.55 7.42 -7.21
N THR A 8 -6.99 8.62 -7.08
CA THR A 8 -5.60 8.84 -6.68
C THR A 8 -5.59 9.45 -5.27
N LEU A 9 -4.96 8.75 -4.34
CA LEU A 9 -4.63 9.25 -3.01
C LEU A 9 -3.21 9.81 -3.07
N SER A 10 -3.02 11.01 -2.52
CA SER A 10 -1.70 11.57 -2.32
C SER A 10 -1.56 12.05 -0.88
N CYS A 11 -0.41 11.78 -0.26
CA CYS A 11 -0.11 12.26 1.08
C CYS A 11 1.39 12.43 1.26
N ASP A 12 1.75 13.29 2.20
CA ASP A 12 3.12 13.34 2.69
C ASP A 12 3.21 12.48 3.95
N VAL A 13 4.19 11.59 4.00
CA VAL A 13 4.44 10.67 5.09
C VAL A 13 5.83 10.90 5.67
N LYS A 14 5.92 10.93 6.99
CA LYS A 14 7.17 10.92 7.74
C LYS A 14 7.12 9.79 8.75
N VAL A 15 8.24 9.08 8.90
CA VAL A 15 8.35 7.93 9.81
C VAL A 15 9.39 8.22 10.89
N GLY A 16 9.17 7.68 12.09
CA GLY A 16 10.19 7.63 13.15
C GLY A 16 11.15 6.45 12.97
N ALA A 17 12.24 6.43 13.73
CA ALA A 17 13.23 5.36 13.66
C ALA A 17 12.61 3.98 13.94
N GLY A 18 12.81 3.05 13.02
CA GLY A 18 12.26 1.69 13.04
C GLY A 18 10.73 1.64 13.03
N CYS A 19 10.05 2.70 12.58
CA CYS A 19 8.59 2.74 12.45
C CYS A 19 8.10 1.68 11.45
N ASN A 20 6.95 1.09 11.78
CA ASN A 20 6.13 0.27 10.90
C ASN A 20 4.72 0.87 10.93
N SER A 21 4.07 0.95 9.79
CA SER A 21 2.72 1.45 9.56
C SER A 21 2.30 1.03 8.16
N GLY A 22 1.15 1.50 7.71
CA GLY A 22 0.62 1.17 6.39
C GLY A 22 -0.56 2.05 6.03
N ILE A 23 -0.80 2.20 4.73
CA ILE A 23 -1.99 2.84 4.19
C ILE A 23 -2.86 1.75 3.59
N PHE A 24 -4.02 1.51 4.20
CA PHE A 24 -5.02 0.59 3.69
C PHE A 24 -5.90 1.29 2.65
N ILE A 25 -6.08 0.65 1.51
CA ILE A 25 -6.95 1.08 0.42
C ILE A 25 -7.99 0.00 0.11
N ARG A 26 -9.17 0.44 -0.37
CA ARG A 26 -10.28 -0.42 -0.80
C ARG A 26 -10.63 -1.51 0.22
N THR A 27 -10.53 -1.20 1.52
CA THR A 27 -10.87 -2.13 2.60
C THR A 27 -12.36 -2.40 2.59
N GLY A 28 -12.74 -3.66 2.32
CA GLY A 28 -14.14 -4.09 2.39
C GLY A 28 -14.71 -3.94 3.79
N GLU A 29 -14.03 -4.56 4.77
CA GLU A 29 -14.49 -4.67 6.15
C GLU A 29 -13.47 -4.01 7.10
N PRO A 30 -13.74 -2.79 7.63
CA PRO A 30 -12.79 -2.06 8.47
C PRO A 30 -12.38 -2.77 9.77
N LYS A 31 -13.16 -3.77 10.21
CA LYS A 31 -12.84 -4.61 11.37
C LYS A 31 -11.85 -5.72 11.04
N ASP A 32 -11.61 -6.01 9.76
CA ASP A 32 -10.64 -6.99 9.27
C ASP A 32 -9.83 -6.41 8.09
N PRO A 33 -9.11 -5.29 8.30
CA PRO A 33 -8.41 -4.61 7.22
C PRO A 33 -7.28 -5.45 6.64
N VAL A 34 -6.69 -6.35 7.45
CA VAL A 34 -5.57 -7.22 7.07
C VAL A 34 -5.98 -8.25 6.00
N GLN A 35 -7.21 -8.75 6.04
CA GLN A 35 -7.71 -9.74 5.09
C GLN A 35 -8.66 -9.17 4.05
N THR A 36 -9.14 -7.93 4.21
CA THR A 36 -10.14 -7.34 3.32
C THR A 36 -9.73 -6.03 2.67
N GLY A 37 -8.55 -5.50 3.01
CA GLY A 37 -7.94 -4.34 2.37
C GLY A 37 -6.62 -4.69 1.68
N ILE A 38 -6.20 -3.82 0.77
CA ILE A 38 -4.84 -3.82 0.22
C ILE A 38 -4.04 -2.78 0.99
N GLU A 39 -2.84 -3.17 1.42
CA GLU A 39 -1.97 -2.36 2.27
C GLU A 39 -0.78 -1.87 1.46
N ILE A 40 -0.57 -0.55 1.45
CA ILE A 40 0.67 0.05 0.96
C ILE A 40 1.58 0.28 2.15
N GLN A 41 2.73 -0.39 2.15
CA GLN A 41 3.61 -0.46 3.29
C GLN A 41 4.28 0.88 3.59
N VAL A 42 4.32 1.24 4.89
CA VAL A 42 5.06 2.41 5.40
C VAL A 42 6.03 1.91 6.47
N LEU A 43 7.30 1.81 6.11
CA LEU A 43 8.37 1.30 6.96
C LEU A 43 9.58 2.26 6.94
N ASP A 44 10.27 2.39 8.07
CA ASP A 44 11.62 2.95 8.08
C ASP A 44 12.61 2.01 7.40
N SER A 45 12.66 2.08 6.06
CA SER A 45 13.46 1.21 5.21
C SER A 45 14.48 1.97 4.35
N ALA A 46 14.75 3.24 4.64
CA ALA A 46 15.67 4.06 3.84
C ALA A 46 17.05 3.40 3.70
N GLY A 47 17.66 3.52 2.52
CA GLY A 47 18.98 2.94 2.22
C GLY A 47 18.98 1.45 1.88
N LYS A 48 17.83 0.76 1.89
CA LYS A 48 17.76 -0.64 1.45
C LYS A 48 17.82 -0.76 -0.06
N GLU A 49 18.92 -1.30 -0.59
CA GLU A 49 19.18 -1.44 -2.03
C GLU A 49 18.21 -2.39 -2.74
N LYS A 50 17.82 -3.48 -2.07
CA LYS A 50 16.91 -4.51 -2.60
C LYS A 50 15.65 -4.56 -1.73
N PRO A 51 14.64 -3.71 -2.00
CA PRO A 51 13.38 -3.76 -1.28
C PRO A 51 12.62 -5.05 -1.59
N GLY A 52 11.97 -5.60 -0.57
CA GLY A 52 11.09 -6.76 -0.66
C GLY A 52 9.62 -6.37 -0.47
N LYS A 53 8.75 -7.39 -0.37
CA LYS A 53 7.29 -7.23 -0.24
C LYS A 53 6.85 -6.60 1.10
N HIS A 54 7.77 -6.35 2.03
CA HIS A 54 7.50 -5.79 3.35
C HIS A 54 8.22 -4.44 3.61
N ASP A 55 8.83 -3.84 2.58
CA ASP A 55 9.49 -2.52 2.69
C ASP A 55 8.61 -1.38 2.18
N SER A 56 8.97 -0.12 2.48
CA SER A 56 8.15 1.05 2.12
C SER A 56 7.78 1.09 0.64
N GLY A 57 6.50 1.36 0.38
CA GLY A 57 5.94 1.42 -0.97
C GLY A 57 5.58 0.07 -1.57
N ALA A 58 5.86 -1.05 -0.87
CA ALA A 58 5.36 -2.35 -1.28
C ALA A 58 3.84 -2.35 -1.25
N ILE A 59 3.24 -3.09 -2.19
CA ILE A 59 1.89 -3.59 -2.00
C ILE A 59 2.08 -4.81 -1.08
N TYR A 60 1.84 -4.60 0.21
CA TYR A 60 2.40 -5.44 1.28
C TYR A 60 2.06 -6.92 1.09
N ASP A 61 3.10 -7.76 1.19
CA ASP A 61 3.05 -9.21 1.00
C ASP A 61 2.68 -9.68 -0.43
N LEU A 62 2.50 -8.75 -1.36
CA LEU A 62 2.06 -9.02 -2.73
C LEU A 62 3.14 -8.64 -3.76
N VAL A 63 3.43 -7.35 -3.88
CA VAL A 63 4.36 -6.80 -4.87
C VAL A 63 5.44 -5.98 -4.19
N ALA A 64 6.70 -6.35 -4.42
CA ALA A 64 7.85 -5.59 -3.96
C ALA A 64 8.04 -4.33 -4.82
N PRO A 65 8.49 -3.21 -4.23
CA PRO A 65 8.96 -2.06 -4.99
C PRO A 65 10.12 -2.44 -5.92
N THR A 66 10.18 -1.83 -7.09
CA THR A 66 11.33 -1.93 -7.99
C THR A 66 12.56 -1.18 -7.48
N LYS A 67 12.35 -0.23 -6.57
CA LYS A 67 13.38 0.60 -5.92
C LYS A 67 12.79 1.24 -4.67
N ASN A 68 13.67 1.81 -3.85
CA ASN A 68 13.32 2.38 -2.57
C ASN A 68 13.81 3.82 -2.45
N PRO A 69 13.03 4.80 -2.96
CA PRO A 69 13.37 6.21 -2.87
C PRO A 69 13.01 6.81 -1.50
N MET A 70 12.71 5.99 -0.48
CA MET A 70 12.37 6.45 0.85
C MET A 70 13.54 7.21 1.49
N LYS A 71 13.26 8.42 1.98
CA LYS A 71 14.21 9.24 2.73
C LYS A 71 14.36 8.73 4.17
N PRO A 72 15.50 8.99 4.84
CA PRO A 72 15.73 8.61 6.22
C PRO A 72 14.62 9.02 7.19
N ALA A 73 14.50 8.31 8.31
CA ALA A 73 13.59 8.64 9.39
C ALA A 73 13.71 10.11 9.80
N GLY A 74 12.56 10.77 10.02
CA GLY A 74 12.48 12.20 10.29
C GLY A 74 12.26 13.08 9.05
N GLU A 75 12.43 12.56 7.84
CA GLU A 75 12.17 13.31 6.60
C GLU A 75 10.79 13.03 6.01
N TRP A 76 10.24 14.04 5.32
CA TRP A 76 8.97 13.94 4.61
C TRP A 76 9.16 13.32 3.22
N ASN A 77 8.36 12.30 2.95
CA ASN A 77 8.25 11.59 1.69
C ASN A 77 6.88 11.87 1.07
N ARG A 78 6.81 11.98 -0.26
CA ARG A 78 5.56 12.13 -1.01
C ARG A 78 5.12 10.77 -1.51
N MET A 79 4.00 10.26 -1.04
CA MET A 79 3.42 8.99 -1.51
C MET A 79 2.17 9.26 -2.33
N GLU A 80 2.05 8.58 -3.46
CA GLU A 80 0.88 8.63 -4.33
C GLU A 80 0.44 7.21 -4.68
N ILE A 81 -0.83 6.92 -4.47
CA ILE A 81 -1.44 5.60 -4.67
C ILE A 81 -2.60 5.80 -5.63
N THR A 82 -2.53 5.19 -6.80
CA THR A 82 -3.60 5.26 -7.80
C THR A 82 -4.29 3.93 -7.95
N CYS A 83 -5.60 3.95 -7.78
CA CYS A 83 -6.52 2.84 -7.91
C CYS A 83 -7.41 3.12 -9.13
N ALA A 84 -7.24 2.37 -10.22
CA ALA A 84 -8.01 2.54 -11.45
C ALA A 84 -8.50 1.18 -11.94
N LYS A 85 -9.81 0.93 -11.84
CA LYS A 85 -10.42 -0.39 -12.08
C LYS A 85 -9.71 -1.47 -11.27
N ASN A 86 -9.08 -2.44 -11.93
CA ASN A 86 -8.31 -3.54 -11.36
C ASN A 86 -6.84 -3.17 -11.05
N LYS A 87 -6.33 -2.05 -11.57
CA LYS A 87 -4.94 -1.64 -11.43
C LYS A 87 -4.71 -0.82 -10.17
N ILE A 88 -3.62 -1.13 -9.46
CA ILE A 88 -3.09 -0.34 -8.35
C ILE A 88 -1.65 0.02 -8.68
N THR A 89 -1.31 1.31 -8.65
CA THR A 89 0.07 1.80 -8.77
C THR A 89 0.47 2.59 -7.53
N VAL A 90 1.74 2.46 -7.15
CA VAL A 90 2.34 3.18 -6.03
C VAL A 90 3.55 3.96 -6.54
N SER A 91 3.54 5.25 -6.27
CA SER A 91 4.68 6.15 -6.47
C SER A 91 5.17 6.71 -5.15
N LEU A 92 6.48 6.82 -5.01
CA LEU A 92 7.14 7.39 -3.85
C LEU A 92 8.19 8.40 -4.33
N ASN A 93 8.13 9.62 -3.80
CA ASN A 93 9.01 10.74 -4.16
C ASN A 93 9.11 11.02 -5.66
N GLY A 94 7.98 10.87 -6.37
CA GLY A 94 7.88 11.15 -7.81
C GLY A 94 8.22 9.97 -8.72
N GLU A 95 8.57 8.81 -8.15
CA GLU A 95 8.93 7.62 -8.91
C GLU A 95 7.86 6.53 -8.73
N GLN A 96 7.32 5.99 -9.83
CA GLN A 96 6.49 4.80 -9.77
C GLN A 96 7.36 3.60 -9.40
N ILE A 97 7.03 2.94 -8.31
CA ILE A 97 7.85 1.87 -7.72
C ILE A 97 7.14 0.52 -7.68
N ALA A 98 5.80 0.47 -7.65
CA ALA A 98 5.06 -0.78 -7.67
C ALA A 98 3.79 -0.66 -8.52
N GLU A 99 3.41 -1.77 -9.15
CA GLU A 99 2.15 -1.92 -9.87
C GLU A 99 1.59 -3.33 -9.63
N MET A 100 0.27 -3.42 -9.50
CA MET A 100 -0.44 -4.68 -9.42
C MET A 100 -1.73 -4.64 -10.25
N ASP A 101 -2.01 -5.76 -10.91
CA ASP A 101 -3.29 -6.04 -11.51
C ASP A 101 -4.07 -7.05 -10.67
N LEU A 102 -5.11 -6.61 -9.96
CA LEU A 102 -5.89 -7.48 -9.09
C LEU A 102 -6.50 -8.68 -9.84
N ASP A 103 -6.83 -8.54 -11.12
CA ASP A 103 -7.48 -9.61 -11.88
C ASP A 103 -6.54 -10.80 -12.15
N GLN A 104 -5.22 -10.59 -12.04
CA GLN A 104 -4.21 -11.65 -12.19
C GLN A 104 -4.06 -12.51 -10.93
N TRP A 105 -4.58 -12.07 -9.78
CA TRP A 105 -4.46 -12.77 -8.49
C TRP A 105 -5.67 -13.68 -8.28
N THR A 106 -5.70 -14.77 -9.05
CA THR A 106 -6.88 -15.63 -9.19
C THR A 106 -7.01 -16.72 -8.13
N GLU A 107 -5.96 -17.00 -7.36
CA GLU A 107 -5.93 -18.03 -6.32
C GLU A 107 -5.74 -17.40 -4.94
N ALA A 108 -6.42 -17.94 -3.93
CA ALA A 108 -6.22 -17.52 -2.55
C ALA A 108 -4.81 -17.92 -2.07
N GLY A 109 -4.14 -17.02 -1.35
CA GLY A 109 -2.84 -17.29 -0.74
C GLY A 109 -1.68 -17.44 -1.73
N LYS A 110 -1.87 -17.18 -3.03
CA LYS A 110 -0.80 -17.22 -4.04
C LYS A 110 -0.84 -16.02 -5.00
N GLY A 111 0.34 -15.58 -5.41
CA GLY A 111 0.53 -14.60 -6.46
C GLY A 111 0.51 -15.21 -7.87
N PRO A 112 0.47 -14.37 -8.91
CA PRO A 112 0.55 -14.82 -10.30
C PRO A 112 1.86 -15.57 -10.63
N ASP A 113 2.91 -15.32 -9.85
CA ASP A 113 4.21 -15.98 -9.88
C ASP A 113 4.26 -17.29 -9.06
N GLY A 114 3.15 -17.67 -8.42
CA GLY A 114 3.05 -18.81 -7.51
C GLY A 114 3.59 -18.55 -6.10
N ALA A 115 4.11 -17.35 -5.80
CA ALA A 115 4.60 -17.02 -4.47
C ALA A 115 3.45 -16.94 -3.46
N ALA A 116 3.66 -17.46 -2.25
CA ALA A 116 2.65 -17.40 -1.19
C ALA A 116 2.37 -15.96 -0.74
N ASN A 117 1.14 -15.70 -0.27
CA ASN A 117 0.74 -14.46 0.40
C ASN A 117 -0.27 -14.73 1.54
N LYS A 118 -0.53 -13.71 2.36
CA LYS A 118 -1.36 -13.76 3.57
C LYS A 118 -2.87 -13.91 3.36
N PHE A 119 -3.38 -13.76 2.14
CA PHE A 119 -4.82 -13.58 1.92
C PHE A 119 -5.57 -14.90 1.78
N LYS A 120 -6.66 -15.03 2.54
CA LYS A 120 -7.53 -16.23 2.52
C LYS A 120 -8.50 -16.27 1.34
N LYS A 121 -8.58 -15.21 0.55
CA LYS A 121 -9.42 -15.09 -0.65
C LYS A 121 -8.56 -14.63 -1.82
N ALA A 122 -8.92 -15.04 -3.03
CA ALA A 122 -8.28 -14.55 -4.24
C ALA A 122 -8.51 -13.03 -4.37
N LEU A 123 -7.46 -12.25 -4.67
CA LEU A 123 -7.57 -10.80 -4.75
C LEU A 123 -8.37 -10.32 -5.96
N LYS A 124 -8.52 -11.17 -6.99
CA LYS A 124 -9.43 -10.87 -8.10
C LYS A 124 -10.87 -10.65 -7.60
N ASP A 125 -11.27 -11.29 -6.51
CA ASP A 125 -12.62 -11.23 -5.94
C ASP A 125 -12.77 -10.14 -4.87
N PHE A 126 -11.71 -9.37 -4.59
CA PHE A 126 -11.77 -8.25 -3.66
C PHE A 126 -12.65 -7.13 -4.23
N PRO A 127 -13.41 -6.42 -3.38
CA PRO A 127 -14.22 -5.31 -3.85
C PRO A 127 -13.32 -4.24 -4.50
N ARG A 128 -13.78 -3.69 -5.62
CA ARG A 128 -13.08 -2.60 -6.32
C ARG A 128 -13.32 -1.22 -5.69
N GLU A 129 -14.07 -1.20 -4.60
CA GLU A 129 -14.29 -0.03 -3.75
C GLU A 129 -14.27 -0.42 -2.26
N GLY A 130 -13.82 0.50 -1.41
CA GLY A 130 -13.83 0.27 0.03
C GLY A 130 -13.28 1.45 0.81
N HIS A 131 -13.03 1.23 2.09
CA HIS A 131 -12.55 2.25 3.00
C HIS A 131 -11.05 2.52 2.84
N LEU A 132 -10.65 3.72 3.28
CA LEU A 132 -9.25 4.11 3.47
C LEU A 132 -8.92 4.07 4.95
N GLY A 133 -7.70 3.65 5.28
CA GLY A 133 -7.20 3.60 6.65
C GLY A 133 -5.70 3.86 6.74
N PHE A 134 -5.27 4.37 7.89
CA PHE A 134 -3.86 4.51 8.26
C PHE A 134 -3.62 3.64 9.47
N GLN A 135 -2.59 2.80 9.40
CA GLN A 135 -2.32 1.81 10.44
C GLN A 135 -1.56 2.43 11.62
N ASP A 136 -2.05 2.16 12.82
CA ASP A 136 -1.25 2.26 14.04
C ASP A 136 -0.58 0.90 14.29
N HIS A 137 0.75 0.88 14.36
CA HIS A 137 1.55 -0.30 14.67
C HIS A 137 2.56 0.01 15.80
N GLY A 138 2.19 0.89 16.73
CA GLY A 138 2.90 1.12 17.99
C GLY A 138 4.15 2.01 17.89
N LYS A 139 4.47 2.55 16.71
CA LYS A 139 5.57 3.51 16.52
C LYS A 139 5.12 4.74 15.73
N PRO A 140 5.72 5.92 15.97
CA PRO A 140 5.24 7.16 15.37
C PRO A 140 5.38 7.19 13.85
N ALA A 141 4.25 7.42 13.19
CA ALA A 141 4.14 7.85 11.79
C ALA A 141 3.34 9.15 11.74
N TRP A 142 3.71 10.06 10.85
CA TRP A 142 3.00 11.32 10.63
C TRP A 142 2.55 11.41 9.19
N PHE A 143 1.30 11.82 9.00
CA PHE A 143 0.70 12.04 7.69
C PHE A 143 0.19 13.47 7.60
N LYS A 144 0.43 14.14 6.47
CA LYS A 144 -0.13 15.46 6.17
C LYS A 144 -0.45 15.57 4.69
N ASN A 145 -1.13 16.66 4.30
CA ASN A 145 -1.47 16.93 2.90
C ASN A 145 -2.19 15.75 2.22
N ILE A 146 -3.03 15.06 3.00
CA ILE A 146 -3.81 13.91 2.54
C ILE A 146 -4.91 14.44 1.61
N LYS A 147 -4.81 14.11 0.34
CA LYS A 147 -5.75 14.53 -0.70
C LYS A 147 -6.17 13.33 -1.52
N LEU A 148 -7.47 13.22 -1.76
CA LEU A 148 -8.04 12.22 -2.63
C LEU A 148 -8.67 12.88 -3.85
N LYS A 149 -8.31 12.41 -5.03
CA LYS A 149 -8.91 12.80 -6.30
C LYS A 149 -9.62 11.59 -6.89
N LYS A 150 -10.93 11.67 -7.13
CA LYS A 150 -11.67 10.64 -7.86
C LYS A 150 -11.24 10.63 -9.34
N LEU A 151 -11.22 9.45 -9.96
CA LEU A 151 -10.92 9.28 -11.40
C LEU A 151 -12.20 9.15 -12.23
#